data_AF-A0AAD5YDL1-F1
#
_entry.id   AF-A0AAD5YDL1-F1
#
_cell.length_a   1.000
_cell.length_b   1.000
_cell.length_c   1.000
_cell.angle_alpha   90.00
_cell.angle_beta   90.00
_cell.angle_gamma   90.00
#
_symmetry.space_group_name_H-M   'P 1'
#
loop_
_entity.id
_entity.type
_entity.pdbx_description
1 polymer ?
#
loop_
_entity_poly.entity_id
_entity_poly.type
_entity_poly.pdbx_seq_one_letter_code
_entity_poly.pdbx_strand_id
1 'polypeptide(L)'
;MQALKSRFSLLRQKLTRRPESLRRQGVASLDGLSPLYDRKPPWWAKWTYTLVCADLIMTASACELTFNHWTDVEEVEVPAPEGSENTEPTKVKQYVMRPLWQRLPIAGGQLFIGIVLATLIMGSRSRIVRRLYVVPGSSISPNPLVQAISPKQRFLVLQSVHHFRGQGYVTPMQSCTLSKGRDDTEVNIAVKGVKGGFLVGLDGATVEGKKEPVWHSRETIFTAFHGKEGKKMLAKHGWTSGPAAVR
;
A
#
# COMPACT_ATOMS: atom_id res chain seq x y z
N MET A 1 -21.70 22.80 -4.93
CA MET A 1 -20.91 22.01 -5.91
C MET A 1 -19.41 22.32 -5.97
N GLN A 2 -18.94 23.56 -5.76
CA GLN A 2 -17.49 23.91 -5.88
C GLN A 2 -16.59 23.20 -4.84
N ALA A 3 -17.05 22.99 -3.60
CA ALA A 3 -16.30 22.30 -2.55
C ALA A 3 -16.00 20.81 -2.88
N LEU A 4 -16.92 20.14 -3.60
CA LEU A 4 -16.71 18.77 -4.08
C LEU A 4 -15.64 18.72 -5.16
N LYS A 5 -15.65 19.66 -6.12
CA LYS A 5 -14.64 19.75 -7.19
C LYS A 5 -13.21 19.93 -6.63
N SER A 6 -13.05 20.76 -5.60
CA SER A 6 -11.77 20.97 -4.91
C SER A 6 -11.28 19.72 -4.17
N ARG A 7 -12.18 18.99 -3.49
CA ARG A 7 -11.82 17.73 -2.82
C ARG A 7 -11.39 16.66 -3.82
N PHE A 8 -12.09 16.54 -4.94
CA PHE A 8 -11.75 15.58 -6.01
C PHE A 8 -10.41 15.92 -6.70
N SER A 9 -10.10 17.20 -6.93
CA SER A 9 -8.81 17.58 -7.54
C SER A 9 -7.62 17.26 -6.63
N LEU A 10 -7.75 17.53 -5.32
CA LEU A 10 -6.73 17.18 -4.33
C LEU A 10 -6.55 15.67 -4.18
N LEU A 11 -7.65 14.90 -4.22
CA LEU A 11 -7.58 13.44 -4.17
C LEU A 11 -6.87 12.89 -5.42
N ARG A 12 -7.27 13.37 -6.61
CA ARG A 12 -6.69 12.96 -7.89
C ARG A 12 -5.20 13.28 -7.95
N GLN A 13 -4.80 14.49 -7.54
CA GLN A 13 -3.39 14.89 -7.53
C GLN A 13 -2.55 14.07 -6.55
N LYS A 14 -3.14 13.58 -5.44
CA LYS A 14 -2.45 12.68 -4.50
C LYS A 14 -2.36 11.25 -5.02
N LEU A 15 -3.40 10.75 -5.69
CA LEU A 15 -3.46 9.39 -6.24
C LEU A 15 -2.57 9.20 -7.47
N THR A 16 -2.35 10.25 -8.26
CA THR A 16 -1.56 10.16 -9.51
C THR A 16 -0.15 10.72 -9.41
N ARG A 17 0.29 11.15 -8.22
CA ARG A 17 1.68 11.59 -8.02
C ARG A 17 2.60 10.40 -8.25
N ARG A 18 3.19 10.36 -9.45
CA ARG A 18 4.25 9.41 -9.78
C ARG A 18 5.36 9.56 -8.74
N PRO A 19 5.96 8.44 -8.29
CA PRO A 19 7.11 8.51 -7.40
C PRO A 19 8.18 9.38 -8.06
N GLU A 20 8.56 10.46 -7.38
CA GLU A 20 9.55 11.39 -7.90
C GLU A 20 10.92 10.70 -7.93
N SER A 21 11.67 10.93 -9.00
CA SER A 21 13.07 10.50 -9.04
C SER A 21 13.85 11.20 -7.93
N LEU A 22 14.79 10.50 -7.30
CA LEU A 22 15.68 11.05 -6.27
C LEU A 22 16.42 12.29 -6.74
N ARG A 23 16.84 12.31 -8.01
CA ARG A 23 17.52 13.45 -8.65
C ARG A 23 16.66 14.73 -8.65
N ARG A 24 15.35 14.62 -8.89
CA ARG A 24 14.42 15.77 -8.82
C ARG A 24 14.24 16.28 -7.39
N GLN A 25 14.39 15.39 -6.41
CA GLN A 25 14.37 15.72 -4.98
C GLN A 25 15.75 16.19 -4.46
N GLY A 26 16.73 16.42 -5.35
CA GLY A 26 18.06 16.94 -5.01
C GLY A 26 19.09 15.88 -4.63
N VAL A 27 18.74 14.59 -4.59
CA VAL A 27 19.68 13.50 -4.31
C VAL A 27 20.29 13.01 -5.64
N ALA A 28 21.53 13.41 -5.90
CA ALA A 28 22.21 13.15 -7.18
C ALA A 28 22.42 11.65 -7.44
N SER A 29 22.93 10.92 -6.45
CA SER A 29 23.04 9.46 -6.48
C SER A 29 23.04 8.88 -5.07
N LEU A 30 22.66 7.61 -4.95
CA LEU A 30 22.85 6.78 -3.74
C LEU A 30 24.05 5.83 -3.88
N ASP A 31 24.77 5.89 -5.00
CA ASP A 31 25.94 5.04 -5.24
C ASP A 31 27.04 5.38 -4.22
N GLY A 32 27.58 4.36 -3.54
CA GLY A 32 28.57 4.53 -2.47
C GLY A 32 28.01 4.73 -1.06
N LEU A 33 26.70 4.97 -0.91
CA LEU A 33 26.05 5.01 0.40
C LEU A 33 25.55 3.62 0.81
N SER A 34 26.03 3.12 1.94
CA SER A 34 25.49 1.90 2.54
C SER A 34 24.06 2.16 3.04
N PRO A 35 23.07 1.32 2.68
CA PRO A 35 21.72 1.47 3.21
C PRO A 35 21.74 1.27 4.72
N LEU A 36 21.06 2.15 5.46
CA LEU A 36 20.80 1.96 6.88
C LEU A 36 20.02 0.65 7.09
N TYR A 37 19.07 0.37 6.22
CA TYR A 37 18.27 -0.85 6.25
C TYR A 37 18.02 -1.30 4.81
N ASP A 38 18.18 -2.59 4.54
CA ASP A 38 17.75 -3.27 3.32
C ASP A 38 17.04 -4.58 3.70
N ARG A 39 15.91 -4.86 3.08
CA ARG A 39 15.18 -6.11 3.25
C ARG A 39 14.59 -6.57 1.93
N LYS A 40 14.65 -7.87 1.68
CA LYS A 40 13.92 -8.48 0.56
C LYS A 40 12.42 -8.34 0.82
N PRO A 41 11.63 -7.81 -0.15
CA PRO A 41 10.19 -7.66 0.05
C PRO A 41 9.54 -9.03 0.31
N PRO A 42 8.48 -9.08 1.14
CA PRO A 42 7.75 -10.33 1.38
C PRO A 42 7.23 -10.88 0.05
N TRP A 43 7.11 -12.21 -0.02
CA TRP A 43 6.81 -12.90 -1.28
C TRP A 43 5.56 -12.34 -1.97
N TRP A 44 4.47 -12.13 -1.23
CA TRP A 44 3.20 -11.61 -1.74
C TRP A 44 3.33 -10.21 -2.35
N ALA A 45 4.24 -9.37 -1.84
CA ALA A 45 4.44 -8.01 -2.33
C ALA A 45 5.15 -7.98 -3.69
N LYS A 46 5.82 -9.07 -4.08
CA LYS A 46 6.36 -9.26 -5.43
C LYS A 46 5.26 -9.63 -6.42
N TRP A 47 4.27 -10.40 -5.96
CA TRP A 47 3.16 -10.89 -6.77
C TRP A 47 1.93 -9.98 -6.75
N THR A 48 2.01 -8.80 -6.16
CA THR A 48 0.87 -7.87 -6.04
C THR A 48 0.18 -7.61 -7.37
N TYR A 49 0.91 -7.41 -8.47
CA TYR A 49 0.27 -7.21 -9.78
C TYR A 49 -0.47 -8.47 -10.25
N THR A 50 0.11 -9.65 -10.07
CA THR A 50 -0.55 -10.92 -10.37
C THR A 50 -1.80 -11.13 -9.50
N LEU A 51 -1.74 -10.80 -8.21
CA LEU A 51 -2.89 -10.87 -7.30
C LEU A 51 -4.00 -9.91 -7.73
N VAL A 52 -3.65 -8.69 -8.15
CA VAL A 52 -4.63 -7.72 -8.69
C VAL A 52 -5.22 -8.20 -10.00
N CYS A 53 -4.42 -8.79 -10.90
CA CYS A 53 -4.95 -9.40 -12.13
C CYS A 53 -5.90 -10.56 -11.83
N ALA A 54 -5.56 -11.42 -10.88
CA ALA A 54 -6.42 -12.52 -10.46
C ALA A 54 -7.74 -12.01 -9.85
N ASP A 55 -7.68 -10.97 -9.01
CA ASP A 55 -8.85 -10.29 -8.46
C ASP A 55 -9.75 -9.70 -9.56
N LEU A 56 -9.16 -9.05 -10.57
CA LEU A 56 -9.92 -8.51 -11.71
C LEU A 56 -10.61 -9.61 -12.52
N ILE A 57 -9.92 -10.73 -12.78
CA ILE A 57 -10.50 -11.87 -13.51
C ILE A 57 -11.66 -12.47 -12.70
N MET A 58 -11.44 -12.77 -11.42
CA MET A 58 -12.47 -13.32 -10.54
C MET A 58 -13.69 -12.39 -10.44
N THR A 59 -13.45 -11.09 -10.27
CA THR A 59 -14.51 -10.09 -10.19
C THR A 59 -15.29 -10.00 -11.50
N ALA A 60 -14.61 -10.00 -12.65
CA ALA A 60 -15.26 -9.98 -13.96
C ALA A 60 -16.11 -11.24 -14.19
N SER A 61 -15.59 -12.42 -13.87
CA SER A 61 -16.34 -13.69 -13.97
C SER A 61 -17.54 -13.72 -13.03
N ALA A 62 -17.42 -13.21 -11.80
CA ALA A 62 -18.55 -13.12 -10.87
C ALA A 62 -19.65 -12.19 -11.42
N CYS A 63 -19.27 -11.05 -11.98
CA CYS A 63 -20.20 -10.14 -12.64
C CYS A 63 -20.89 -10.82 -13.84
N GLU A 64 -20.13 -11.52 -14.68
CA GLU A 64 -20.65 -12.26 -15.83
C GLU A 64 -21.65 -13.33 -15.41
N LEU A 65 -21.32 -14.16 -14.41
CA LEU A 65 -22.22 -15.15 -13.84
C LEU A 65 -23.51 -14.51 -13.31
N THR A 66 -23.40 -13.38 -12.63
CA THR A 66 -24.55 -12.64 -12.11
C THR A 66 -25.43 -12.09 -13.24
N PHE A 67 -24.83 -11.63 -14.34
CA PHE A 67 -25.57 -11.06 -15.46
C PHE A 67 -26.20 -12.11 -16.37
N ASN A 68 -25.52 -13.23 -16.61
CA ASN A 68 -25.87 -14.21 -17.64
C ASN A 68 -26.47 -15.50 -17.09
N HIS A 69 -26.21 -15.84 -15.82
CA HIS A 69 -26.58 -17.14 -15.25
C HIS A 69 -27.38 -17.05 -13.95
N TRP A 70 -27.65 -15.85 -13.43
CA TRP A 70 -28.47 -15.70 -12.23
C TRP A 70 -29.97 -15.73 -12.57
N THR A 71 -30.53 -16.93 -12.52
CA THR A 71 -31.91 -17.24 -12.92
C THR A 71 -32.83 -17.43 -11.71
N ASP A 72 -34.14 -17.35 -11.97
CA ASP A 72 -35.21 -17.86 -11.12
C ASP A 72 -35.84 -19.10 -11.77
N VAL A 73 -36.52 -19.93 -10.98
CA VAL A 73 -37.25 -21.09 -11.50
C VAL A 73 -38.72 -20.74 -11.57
N GLU A 74 -39.25 -20.63 -12.78
CA GLU A 74 -40.67 -20.42 -13.04
C GLU A 74 -41.31 -21.74 -13.49
N GLU A 75 -42.45 -22.09 -12.91
CA GLU A 75 -43.24 -23.23 -13.37
C GLU A 75 -44.13 -22.76 -14.52
N VAL A 76 -43.83 -23.24 -15.72
CA VAL A 76 -44.63 -22.94 -16.91
C VAL A 76 -45.51 -24.14 -17.22
N GLU A 77 -46.81 -23.89 -17.34
CA GLU A 77 -47.77 -24.90 -17.77
C GLU A 77 -47.65 -25.06 -19.29
N VAL A 78 -47.11 -26.20 -19.72
CA VAL A 78 -47.03 -26.52 -21.15
C VAL A 78 -48.31 -27.27 -21.52
N PRO A 79 -49.07 -26.82 -22.53
CA PRO A 79 -50.28 -27.51 -22.95
C PRO A 79 -49.94 -28.94 -23.38
N ALA A 80 -50.78 -29.89 -22.98
CA ALA A 80 -50.58 -31.30 -23.30
C ALA A 80 -50.50 -31.48 -24.83
N PRO A 81 -49.58 -32.31 -25.35
CA PRO A 81 -49.48 -32.56 -26.78
C PRO A 81 -50.82 -33.07 -27.31
N GLU A 82 -51.29 -32.52 -28.43
CA GLU A 82 -52.54 -32.91 -29.07
C GLU A 82 -52.53 -34.43 -29.33
N GLY A 83 -53.26 -35.19 -28.50
CA GLY A 83 -53.34 -36.65 -28.58
C GLY A 83 -53.03 -37.42 -27.30
N SER A 84 -52.63 -36.80 -26.19
CA SER A 84 -52.51 -37.51 -24.90
C SER A 84 -53.83 -37.50 -24.11
N GLU A 85 -54.35 -38.68 -23.76
CA GLU A 85 -55.60 -38.86 -22.97
C GLU A 85 -55.51 -38.35 -21.52
N ASN A 86 -54.33 -37.96 -21.04
CA ASN A 86 -54.16 -37.33 -19.72
C ASN A 86 -54.31 -35.81 -19.84
N THR A 87 -55.46 -35.29 -19.39
CA THR A 87 -55.88 -33.87 -19.47
C THR A 87 -55.20 -32.96 -18.44
N GLU A 88 -54.22 -33.43 -17.67
CA GLU A 88 -53.56 -32.60 -16.67
C GLU A 88 -52.37 -31.81 -17.28
N PRO A 89 -52.31 -30.49 -17.10
CA PRO A 89 -51.20 -29.68 -17.61
C PRO A 89 -49.88 -30.11 -16.97
N THR A 90 -48.89 -30.40 -17.80
CA THR A 90 -47.55 -30.76 -17.30
C THR A 90 -46.82 -29.49 -16.91
N LYS A 91 -46.53 -29.33 -15.62
CA LYS A 91 -45.71 -28.22 -15.11
C LYS A 91 -44.24 -28.49 -15.39
N VAL A 92 -43.64 -27.71 -16.28
CA VAL A 92 -42.21 -27.77 -16.59
C VAL A 92 -41.50 -26.64 -15.87
N LYS A 93 -40.42 -26.96 -15.14
CA LYS A 93 -39.56 -25.96 -14.49
C LYS A 93 -38.68 -25.30 -15.54
N GLN A 94 -38.92 -24.02 -15.82
CA GLN A 94 -38.13 -23.22 -16.75
C GLN A 94 -37.23 -22.25 -15.97
N TYR A 95 -35.94 -22.20 -16.34
CA TYR A 95 -35.01 -21.21 -15.79
C TYR A 95 -35.15 -19.90 -16.56
N VAL A 96 -35.60 -18.85 -15.87
CA VAL A 96 -35.78 -17.51 -16.46
C VAL A 96 -34.81 -16.54 -15.81
N MET A 97 -34.25 -15.61 -16.57
CA MET A 97 -33.32 -14.62 -16.05
C MET A 97 -34.01 -13.66 -15.09
N ARG A 98 -33.40 -13.40 -13.92
CA ARG A 98 -33.91 -12.41 -12.97
C ARG A 98 -34.00 -11.01 -13.61
N PRO A 99 -34.92 -10.14 -13.17
CA PRO A 99 -35.04 -8.81 -13.75
C PRO A 99 -33.75 -7.99 -13.56
N LEU A 100 -33.45 -7.10 -14.51
CA LEU A 100 -32.19 -6.36 -14.56
C LEU A 100 -31.91 -5.54 -13.29
N TRP A 101 -32.95 -5.01 -12.64
CA TRP A 101 -32.81 -4.21 -11.42
C TRP A 101 -32.31 -5.03 -10.22
N GLN A 102 -32.47 -6.36 -10.22
CA GLN A 102 -31.88 -7.24 -9.19
C GLN A 102 -30.42 -7.56 -9.51
N ARG A 103 -30.12 -7.86 -10.79
CA ARG A 103 -28.77 -8.24 -11.24
C ARG A 103 -27.77 -7.09 -11.10
N LEU A 104 -28.16 -5.89 -11.48
CA LEU A 104 -27.28 -4.72 -11.53
C LEU A 104 -26.65 -4.35 -10.18
N PRO A 105 -27.40 -4.23 -9.06
CA PRO A 105 -26.78 -3.93 -7.76
C PRO A 105 -25.88 -5.05 -7.25
N ILE A 106 -26.16 -6.32 -7.55
CA ILE A 106 -25.32 -7.44 -7.10
C ILE A 106 -24.01 -7.47 -7.88
N ALA A 107 -24.06 -7.39 -9.20
CA ALA A 107 -22.87 -7.29 -10.02
C ALA A 107 -22.07 -6.00 -9.70
N GLY A 108 -22.77 -4.88 -9.50
CA GLY A 108 -22.15 -3.63 -9.06
C GLY A 108 -21.46 -3.76 -7.70
N GLY A 109 -22.06 -4.49 -6.76
CA GLY A 109 -21.47 -4.79 -5.46
C GLY A 109 -20.21 -5.66 -5.56
N GLN A 110 -20.23 -6.70 -6.39
CA GLN A 110 -19.05 -7.54 -6.68
C GLN A 110 -17.91 -6.70 -7.26
N LEU A 111 -18.21 -5.88 -8.27
CA LEU A 111 -17.23 -4.97 -8.88
C LEU A 111 -16.63 -4.01 -7.85
N PHE A 112 -17.47 -3.42 -6.99
CA PHE A 112 -17.02 -2.53 -5.95
C PHE A 112 -16.09 -3.23 -4.95
N ILE A 113 -16.44 -4.45 -4.51
CA ILE A 113 -15.60 -5.26 -3.62
C ILE A 113 -14.23 -5.55 -4.25
N GLY A 114 -14.19 -5.96 -5.53
CA GLY A 114 -12.94 -6.17 -6.25
C GLY A 114 -12.08 -4.90 -6.31
N ILE A 115 -12.66 -3.75 -6.67
CA ILE A 115 -11.93 -2.46 -6.69
C ILE A 115 -11.35 -2.11 -5.31
N VAL A 116 -12.12 -2.32 -4.23
CA VAL A 116 -11.65 -2.09 -2.85
C VAL A 116 -10.51 -3.03 -2.51
N LEU A 117 -10.61 -4.31 -2.83
CA LEU A 117 -9.58 -5.31 -2.57
C LEU A 117 -8.29 -5.00 -3.34
N ALA A 118 -8.37 -4.71 -4.64
CA ALA A 118 -7.24 -4.27 -5.44
C ALA A 118 -6.57 -3.02 -4.86
N THR A 119 -7.36 -2.05 -4.40
CA THR A 119 -6.85 -0.82 -3.77
C THR A 119 -6.13 -1.11 -2.46
N LEU A 120 -6.64 -2.03 -1.63
CA LEU A 120 -5.99 -2.47 -0.39
C LEU A 120 -4.68 -3.21 -0.65
N ILE A 121 -4.64 -4.11 -1.63
CA ILE A 121 -3.45 -4.85 -2.02
C ILE A 121 -2.35 -3.89 -2.52
N MET A 122 -2.70 -2.95 -3.39
CA MET A 122 -1.76 -1.94 -3.90
C MET A 122 -1.32 -0.95 -2.81
N GLY A 123 -2.27 -0.50 -1.99
CA GLY A 123 -2.04 0.42 -0.88
C GLY A 123 -1.11 -0.18 0.17
N SER A 124 -1.33 -1.42 0.58
CA SER A 124 -0.47 -2.12 1.55
C SER A 124 0.96 -2.29 1.02
N ARG A 125 1.13 -2.70 -0.24
CA ARG A 125 2.46 -2.79 -0.88
C ARG A 125 3.22 -1.47 -0.87
N SER A 126 2.52 -0.33 -1.04
CA SER A 126 3.15 1.00 -1.06
C SER A 126 3.79 1.41 0.27
N ARG A 127 3.35 0.79 1.38
CA ARG A 127 3.81 1.10 2.74
C ARG A 127 4.98 0.26 3.22
N ILE A 128 5.29 -0.83 2.53
CA ILE A 128 6.38 -1.73 2.93
C ILE A 128 7.70 -1.13 2.47
N VAL A 129 8.55 -0.82 3.44
CA VAL A 129 9.89 -0.30 3.18
C VAL A 129 10.82 -1.43 2.79
N ARG A 130 11.46 -1.27 1.64
CA ARG A 130 12.53 -2.14 1.16
C ARG A 130 13.89 -1.62 1.58
N ARG A 131 14.14 -0.31 1.43
CA ARG A 131 15.42 0.32 1.76
C ARG A 131 15.26 1.66 2.46
N LEU A 132 16.16 1.92 3.40
CA LEU A 132 16.30 3.21 4.08
C LEU A 132 17.73 3.71 3.91
N TYR A 133 17.86 4.99 3.58
CA TYR A 133 19.15 5.68 3.59
C TYR A 133 19.05 6.94 4.45
N VAL A 134 20.10 7.22 5.20
CA VAL A 134 20.27 8.51 5.88
C VAL A 134 21.34 9.28 5.11
N VAL A 135 20.93 10.39 4.53
CA VAL A 135 21.79 11.22 3.67
C VAL A 135 22.09 12.52 4.40
N PRO A 136 23.36 12.94 4.50
CA PRO A 136 23.69 14.25 5.06
C PRO A 136 23.20 15.35 4.12
N GLY A 137 22.80 16.49 4.67
CA GLY A 137 22.29 17.63 3.88
C GLY A 137 23.30 18.15 2.85
N SER A 138 24.60 17.96 3.08
CA SER A 138 25.67 18.29 2.13
C SER A 138 25.62 17.49 0.82
N SER A 139 25.01 16.31 0.81
CA SER A 139 24.84 15.49 -0.40
C SER A 139 23.57 15.83 -1.19
N ILE A 140 22.72 16.71 -0.68
CA ILE A 140 21.52 17.18 -1.37
C ILE A 140 21.86 18.47 -2.10
N SER A 141 21.80 18.43 -3.43
CA SER A 141 21.97 19.62 -4.25
C SER A 141 20.85 20.61 -3.91
N PRO A 142 21.17 21.89 -3.62
CA PRO A 142 20.16 22.91 -3.39
C PRO A 142 19.33 23.06 -4.66
N ASN A 143 18.12 22.52 -4.64
CA ASN A 143 17.15 22.80 -5.67
C ASN A 143 16.71 24.26 -5.47
N PRO A 144 16.67 25.12 -6.50
CA PRO A 144 16.31 26.54 -6.35
C PRO A 144 14.94 26.79 -5.68
N LEU A 145 14.09 25.75 -5.58
CA LEU A 145 12.78 25.80 -4.90
C LEU A 145 12.82 25.42 -3.40
N VAL A 146 13.94 24.89 -2.90
CA VAL A 146 14.07 24.44 -1.50
C VAL A 146 14.97 25.43 -0.77
N GLN A 147 14.42 26.10 0.26
CA GLN A 147 15.12 27.04 1.13
C GLN A 147 16.48 26.50 1.61
N ALA A 148 17.40 27.42 1.92
CA ALA A 148 18.76 27.13 2.38
C ALA A 148 18.80 25.94 3.35
N ILE A 149 19.30 24.80 2.87
CA ILE A 149 19.39 23.57 3.65
C ILE A 149 20.55 23.74 4.62
N SER A 150 20.27 23.62 5.92
CA SER A 150 21.33 23.66 6.93
C SER A 150 22.29 22.48 6.72
N PRO A 151 23.62 22.67 6.76
CA PRO A 151 24.59 21.58 6.57
C PRO A 151 24.47 20.49 7.64
N LYS A 152 23.87 20.79 8.80
CA LYS A 152 23.60 19.83 9.89
C LYS A 152 22.34 18.99 9.66
N GLN A 153 21.49 19.38 8.72
CA GLN A 153 20.23 18.71 8.47
C GLN A 153 20.47 17.34 7.82
N ARG A 154 19.84 16.31 8.38
CA ARG A 154 19.84 14.96 7.82
C ARG A 154 18.53 14.69 7.10
N PHE A 155 18.61 13.93 6.02
CA PHE A 155 17.47 13.51 5.23
C PHE A 155 17.34 12.00 5.24
N LEU A 156 16.10 11.55 5.31
CA LEU A 156 15.74 10.16 5.21
C LEU A 156 15.23 9.89 3.79
N VAL A 157 15.82 8.91 3.13
CA VAL A 157 15.36 8.42 1.83
C VAL A 157 14.67 7.08 2.04
N LEU A 158 13.35 7.06 1.82
CA LEU A 158 12.49 5.88 1.95
C LEU A 158 12.28 5.25 0.56
N GLN A 159 12.68 3.99 0.39
CA GLN A 159 12.33 3.21 -0.80
C GLN A 159 11.37 2.10 -0.41
N SER A 160 10.11 2.19 -0.85
CA SER A 160 9.13 1.13 -0.70
C SER A 160 9.20 0.14 -1.86
N VAL A 161 8.43 -0.96 -1.77
CA VAL A 161 8.32 -1.96 -2.86
C VAL A 161 7.74 -1.36 -4.15
N HIS A 162 7.06 -0.21 -4.06
CA HIS A 162 6.53 0.50 -5.22
C HIS A 162 7.60 1.33 -5.96
N HIS A 163 8.70 1.69 -5.29
CA HIS A 163 9.76 2.50 -5.89
C HIS A 163 10.70 1.65 -6.75
N PHE A 164 10.93 2.08 -7.99
CA PHE A 164 11.94 1.51 -8.88
C PHE A 164 13.34 2.11 -8.60
N ARG A 165 14.36 1.63 -9.31
CA ARG A 165 15.74 2.12 -9.16
C ARG A 165 15.80 3.64 -9.37
N GLY A 166 16.40 4.37 -8.43
CA GLY A 166 16.50 5.83 -8.49
C GLY A 166 15.22 6.60 -8.11
N GLN A 167 14.18 5.91 -7.64
CA GLN A 167 12.99 6.53 -7.04
C GLN A 167 13.02 6.36 -5.53
N GLY A 168 12.31 7.24 -4.83
CA GLY A 168 12.20 7.18 -3.39
C GLY A 168 11.46 8.40 -2.87
N TYR A 169 11.21 8.39 -1.57
CA TYR A 169 10.64 9.52 -0.87
C TYR A 169 11.70 10.15 0.02
N VAL A 170 12.12 11.37 -0.30
CA VAL A 170 13.14 12.12 0.43
C VAL A 170 12.44 13.07 1.37
N THR A 171 12.77 13.01 2.65
CA THR A 171 12.16 13.86 3.66
C THR A 171 13.18 14.25 4.72
N PRO A 172 13.12 15.46 5.29
CA PRO A 172 13.90 15.80 6.46
C PRO A 172 13.69 14.77 7.57
N MET A 173 14.77 14.36 8.20
CA MET A 173 14.70 13.38 9.29
C MET A 173 13.85 13.92 10.46
N GLN A 174 13.91 15.23 10.71
CA GLN A 174 13.12 15.94 11.73
C GLN A 174 11.60 15.89 11.47
N SER A 175 11.17 15.72 10.22
CA SER A 175 9.75 15.52 9.88
C SER A 175 9.31 14.06 9.99
N CYS A 176 10.19 13.16 10.40
CA CYS A 176 9.89 11.76 10.63
C CYS A 176 9.74 11.47 12.11
N THR A 177 8.73 10.68 12.45
CA THR A 177 8.53 10.11 13.78
C THR A 177 8.69 8.60 13.69
N LEU A 178 9.46 8.04 14.62
CA LEU A 178 9.65 6.60 14.74
C LEU A 178 8.68 6.07 15.81
N SER A 179 7.86 5.08 15.47
CA SER A 179 6.91 4.45 16.38
C SER A 179 6.94 2.92 16.29
N LYS A 180 6.39 2.26 17.31
CA LYS A 180 6.37 0.80 17.37
C LYS A 180 5.50 0.28 16.22
N GLY A 181 5.94 -0.80 15.57
CA GLY A 181 5.11 -1.52 14.61
C GLY A 181 4.00 -2.31 15.29
N ARG A 182 3.42 -3.27 14.56
CA ARG A 182 2.37 -4.13 15.10
C ARG A 182 2.91 -5.06 16.19
N ASP A 183 4.14 -5.49 16.03
CA ASP A 183 4.87 -6.39 16.94
C ASP A 183 6.30 -5.87 17.18
N ASP A 184 7.10 -6.63 17.91
CA ASP A 184 8.51 -6.25 18.16
C ASP A 184 9.43 -6.49 16.96
N THR A 185 8.93 -7.14 15.91
CA THR A 185 9.65 -7.36 14.66
C THR A 185 9.46 -6.23 13.65
N GLU A 186 8.63 -5.23 13.97
CA GLU A 186 8.32 -4.13 13.09
C GLU A 186 8.52 -2.76 13.74
N VAL A 187 8.92 -1.80 12.91
CA VAL A 187 9.00 -0.38 13.24
C VAL A 187 8.19 0.40 12.23
N ASN A 188 7.50 1.43 12.68
CA ASN A 188 6.70 2.28 11.84
C ASN A 188 7.33 3.67 11.74
N ILE A 189 7.54 4.17 10.52
CA ILE A 189 8.04 5.52 10.25
C ILE A 189 6.88 6.36 9.76
N ALA A 190 6.41 7.31 10.57
CA ALA A 190 5.43 8.28 10.15
C ALA A 190 6.12 9.56 9.67
N VAL A 191 5.67 10.10 8.54
CA VAL A 191 6.20 11.34 7.97
C VAL A 191 5.15 12.44 8.10
N LYS A 192 5.55 13.60 8.62
CA LYS A 192 4.67 14.77 8.75
C LYS A 192 4.06 15.14 7.39
N GLY A 193 2.73 15.20 7.35
CA GLY A 193 1.96 15.52 6.13
C GLY A 193 1.62 14.32 5.24
N VAL A 194 2.21 13.15 5.49
CA VAL A 194 1.83 11.89 4.82
C VAL A 194 0.86 11.15 5.73
N LYS A 195 -0.34 10.83 5.23
CA LYS A 195 -1.30 10.01 5.98
C LYS A 195 -0.74 8.59 6.12
N GLY A 196 -0.84 7.97 7.29
CA GLY A 196 -0.32 6.62 7.55
C GLY A 196 1.20 6.55 7.63
N GLY A 197 1.73 5.50 8.26
CA GLY A 197 3.17 5.28 8.38
C GLY A 197 3.71 4.26 7.36
N PHE A 198 5.03 4.18 7.27
CA PHE A 198 5.77 3.22 6.49
C PHE A 198 6.26 2.09 7.39
N LEU A 199 5.92 0.86 7.04
CA LEU A 199 6.25 -0.32 7.81
C LEU A 199 7.65 -0.82 7.44
N VAL A 200 8.50 -0.91 8.46
CA VAL A 200 9.88 -1.39 8.39
C VAL A 200 9.94 -2.67 9.22
N GLY A 201 9.82 -3.82 8.58
CA GLY A 201 9.94 -5.08 9.30
C GLY A 201 11.39 -5.53 9.38
N LEU A 202 11.85 -5.81 10.59
CA LEU A 202 13.23 -6.11 10.97
C LEU A 202 13.61 -7.58 10.76
N ASP A 203 12.64 -8.48 10.67
CA ASP A 203 12.92 -9.90 10.46
C ASP A 203 13.58 -10.17 9.10
N GLY A 204 14.74 -10.83 9.13
CA GLY A 204 15.57 -11.11 7.96
C GLY A 204 16.12 -9.87 7.25
N ALA A 205 16.06 -8.69 7.87
CA ALA A 205 16.64 -7.46 7.33
C ALA A 205 18.16 -7.43 7.53
N THR A 206 18.82 -6.62 6.71
CA THR A 206 20.22 -6.22 6.92
C THR A 206 20.27 -4.75 7.28
N VAL A 207 20.88 -4.44 8.41
CA VAL A 207 21.06 -3.08 8.91
C VAL A 207 22.54 -2.73 8.81
N GLU A 208 22.85 -1.60 8.17
CA GLU A 208 24.25 -1.20 7.85
C GLU A 208 25.05 -2.30 7.12
N GLY A 209 24.37 -3.11 6.31
CA GLY A 209 24.96 -4.23 5.56
C GLY A 209 25.15 -5.52 6.35
N LYS A 210 24.83 -5.57 7.65
CA LYS A 210 24.95 -6.76 8.50
C LYS A 210 23.58 -7.35 8.80
N LYS A 211 23.50 -8.69 8.80
CA LYS A 211 22.30 -9.40 9.26
C LYS A 211 22.39 -9.58 10.77
N GLU A 212 21.54 -8.88 11.50
CA GLU A 212 21.58 -8.82 12.96
C GLU A 212 20.26 -9.31 13.55
N PRO A 213 20.25 -9.76 14.82
CA PRO A 213 19.00 -10.08 15.50
C PRO A 213 18.09 -8.85 15.56
N VAL A 214 16.78 -9.09 15.59
CA VAL A 214 15.73 -8.05 15.55
C VAL A 214 16.00 -6.94 16.57
N TRP A 215 16.40 -7.31 17.79
CA TRP A 215 16.69 -6.34 18.85
C TRP A 215 17.83 -5.37 18.48
N HIS A 216 18.93 -5.87 17.93
CA HIS A 216 20.08 -5.04 17.60
C HIS A 216 19.80 -4.17 16.36
N SER A 217 19.15 -4.75 15.35
CA SER A 217 18.63 -4.00 14.20
C SER A 217 17.76 -2.82 14.64
N ARG A 218 16.89 -3.04 15.64
CA ARG A 218 16.02 -2.02 16.21
C ARG A 218 16.81 -0.92 16.92
N GLU A 219 17.77 -1.31 17.76
CA GLU A 219 18.65 -0.38 18.46
C GLU A 219 19.44 0.50 17.49
N THR A 220 19.97 -0.08 16.41
CA THR A 220 20.74 0.62 15.38
C THR A 220 19.88 1.64 14.64
N ILE A 221 18.66 1.25 14.21
CA ILE A 221 17.71 2.19 13.59
C ILE A 221 17.33 3.30 14.56
N PHE A 222 17.03 2.96 15.82
CA PHE A 222 16.66 3.95 16.83
C PHE A 222 17.81 4.93 17.13
N THR A 223 19.05 4.42 17.16
CA THR A 223 20.27 5.21 17.31
C THR A 223 20.50 6.12 16.10
N ALA A 224 20.18 5.68 14.89
CA ALA A 224 20.25 6.54 13.72
C ALA A 224 19.26 7.72 13.83
N PHE A 225 18.02 7.46 14.28
CA PHE A 225 16.94 8.45 14.45
C PHE A 225 17.20 9.46 15.58
N HIS A 226 17.49 8.97 16.78
CA HIS A 226 17.57 9.80 18.00
C HIS A 226 19.00 10.02 18.48
N GLY A 227 19.99 9.37 17.87
CA GLY A 227 21.37 9.46 18.31
C GLY A 227 21.68 8.59 19.53
N LYS A 228 22.76 8.93 20.24
CA LYS A 228 23.22 8.21 21.45
C LYS A 228 22.18 8.18 22.57
N GLU A 229 21.33 9.21 22.64
CA GLU A 229 20.22 9.28 23.60
C GLU A 229 19.14 8.23 23.31
N GLY A 230 18.99 7.85 22.05
CA GLY A 230 18.03 6.83 21.64
C GLY A 230 18.27 5.49 22.32
N LYS A 231 19.54 5.07 22.48
CA LYS A 231 19.88 3.84 23.21
C LYS A 231 19.39 3.87 24.66
N LYS A 232 19.57 5.01 25.33
CA LYS A 232 19.14 5.20 26.73
C LYS A 232 17.61 5.16 26.84
N MET A 233 16.90 5.75 25.89
CA MET A 233 15.43 5.73 25.86
C MET A 233 14.88 4.31 25.70
N LEU A 234 15.46 3.55 24.75
CA LEU A 234 15.05 2.16 24.50
C LEU A 234 15.27 1.26 25.73
N ALA A 235 16.38 1.44 26.44
CA ALA A 235 16.73 0.65 27.62
C ALA A 235 15.90 1.01 28.86
N LYS A 236 15.59 2.29 29.08
CA LYS A 236 14.98 2.77 30.33
C LYS A 236 13.45 2.69 30.35
N HIS A 237 12.79 2.94 29.22
CA HIS A 237 11.33 3.12 29.17
C HIS A 237 10.63 2.13 28.24
N GLY A 238 11.37 1.21 27.63
CA GLY A 238 10.87 0.47 26.47
C GLY A 238 10.67 1.41 25.28
N TRP A 239 9.84 1.02 24.32
CA TRP A 239 9.63 1.80 23.11
C TRP A 239 8.95 3.15 23.42
N THR A 240 9.64 4.27 23.18
CA THR A 240 9.06 5.61 23.25
C THR A 240 8.96 6.18 21.84
N SER A 241 7.74 6.48 21.37
CA SER A 241 7.55 7.13 20.06
C SER A 241 7.94 8.60 20.13
N GLY A 242 8.61 9.12 19.11
CA GLY A 242 8.98 10.54 19.07
C GLY A 242 9.51 11.02 17.73
N PRO A 243 9.61 12.35 17.54
CA PRO A 243 10.26 12.94 16.39
C PRO A 243 11.78 12.66 16.41
N ALA A 244 12.40 12.58 15.24
CA ALA A 244 13.86 12.45 15.18
C ALA A 244 14.55 13.63 15.88
N ALA A 245 15.66 13.34 16.57
CA ALA A 245 16.40 14.36 17.30
C ALA A 245 17.00 15.39 16.34
N VAL A 246 16.79 16.67 16.64
CA VAL A 246 17.50 17.79 16.01
C VAL A 246 18.91 17.80 16.61
N ARG A 247 19.94 17.68 15.77
CA ARG A 247 21.34 17.77 16.15
C ARG A 247 22.01 18.91 15.42
#